data_AF-A0A0R2FE49-F1
#
_entry.id   AF-A0A0R2FE49-F1
#
_cell.length_a   1.000
_cell.length_b   1.000
_cell.length_c   1.000
_cell.angle_alpha   90.00
_cell.angle_beta   90.00
_cell.angle_gamma   90.00
#
_symmetry.space_group_name_H-M   'P 1'
#
loop_
_entity.id
_entity.type
_entity.pdbx_description
1 polymer ?
#
loop_
_entity_poly.entity_id
_entity_poly.type
_entity_poly.pdbx_seq_one_letter_code
_entity_poly.pdbx_strand_id
1 'polypeptide(L)'
;MILTSGYKKRADDREGGVGYEAAIMAASLSKRETIKKFLPVTFETYRDEIVPVFLASKLASDLSDNLDSITFKGAVKKLKRTILGISMTSQPTPKAGPSKVVRVADEADTTLISDNDNKNTQIMLISIDSDEVTQPRNDGAPGSALYEVPFRLNHYPNRTWQQLFLANWRSPSQFTSMHRGNIAKISGDRIILDGTMIEEVRDYHLKTLKIVIQDTNKQYKRLMIKEQQRLDHDLEIKNKQRDKVRSVINDLRF
;
A
#
# COMPACT_ATOMS: atom_id res chain seq x y z
N MET A 1 -11.96 0.96 -16.54
CA MET A 1 -10.77 0.19 -16.97
C MET A 1 -10.57 -0.94 -15.97
N ILE A 2 -10.44 -2.17 -16.45
CA ILE A 2 -10.27 -3.34 -15.60
C ILE A 2 -8.81 -3.77 -15.63
N LEU A 3 -8.16 -3.74 -14.47
CA LEU A 3 -6.76 -4.10 -14.29
C LEU A 3 -6.63 -5.62 -14.13
N THR A 4 -5.87 -6.22 -15.04
CA THR A 4 -5.50 -7.63 -15.06
C THR A 4 -4.03 -7.74 -15.46
N SER A 5 -3.40 -8.87 -15.15
CA SER A 5 -2.02 -9.15 -15.56
C SER A 5 -1.83 -9.05 -17.08
N GLY A 6 -2.79 -9.55 -17.85
CA GLY A 6 -2.80 -9.45 -19.32
C GLY A 6 -2.95 -8.02 -19.83
N TYR A 7 -3.76 -7.18 -19.16
CA TYR A 7 -3.87 -5.76 -19.50
C TYR A 7 -2.55 -5.03 -19.22
N LYS A 8 -1.93 -5.25 -18.05
CA LYS A 8 -0.63 -4.66 -17.69
C LYS A 8 0.42 -4.94 -18.76
N LYS A 9 0.64 -6.22 -19.09
CA LYS A 9 1.65 -6.62 -20.06
C LYS A 9 1.49 -5.86 -21.38
N ARG A 10 0.29 -5.89 -21.95
CA ARG A 10 0.00 -5.24 -23.24
C ARG A 10 0.09 -3.72 -23.17
N ALA A 11 -0.26 -3.12 -22.05
CA ALA A 11 -0.16 -1.67 -21.85
C ALA A 11 1.30 -1.21 -21.71
N ASP A 12 2.10 -1.94 -20.94
CA ASP A 12 3.52 -1.62 -20.69
C ASP A 12 4.37 -1.90 -21.95
N ASP A 13 4.14 -3.03 -22.62
CA ASP A 13 4.84 -3.43 -23.86
C ASP A 13 4.31 -2.70 -25.11
N ARG A 14 3.25 -1.88 -24.95
CA ARG A 14 2.57 -1.12 -26.01
C ARG A 14 2.07 -1.99 -27.16
N GLU A 15 1.46 -3.11 -26.83
CA GLU A 15 0.98 -4.10 -27.80
C GLU A 15 -0.47 -3.85 -28.25
N GLY A 16 -0.64 -3.69 -29.57
CA GLY A 16 -1.96 -3.59 -30.22
C GLY A 16 -2.80 -2.42 -29.71
N GLY A 17 -4.12 -2.58 -29.74
CA GLY A 17 -5.07 -1.52 -29.33
C GLY A 17 -4.93 -1.07 -27.86
N VAL A 18 -4.48 -1.96 -26.97
CA VAL A 18 -4.28 -1.65 -25.54
C VAL A 18 -3.07 -0.73 -25.36
N GLY A 19 -1.99 -0.93 -26.13
CA GLY A 19 -0.85 -0.02 -26.10
C GLY A 19 -1.19 1.40 -26.54
N TYR A 20 -2.04 1.52 -27.57
CA TYR A 20 -2.51 2.82 -28.05
C TYR A 20 -3.41 3.52 -27.00
N GLU A 21 -4.36 2.79 -26.42
CA GLU A 21 -5.21 3.29 -25.32
C GLU A 21 -4.37 3.77 -24.12
N ALA A 22 -3.40 2.95 -23.70
CA ALA A 22 -2.49 3.26 -22.59
C ALA A 22 -1.69 4.55 -22.87
N ALA A 23 -1.21 4.74 -24.10
CA ALA A 23 -0.50 5.95 -24.49
C ALA A 23 -1.38 7.21 -24.40
N ILE A 24 -2.65 7.12 -24.84
CA ILE A 24 -3.62 8.22 -24.71
C ILE A 24 -3.89 8.53 -23.23
N MET A 25 -4.15 7.50 -22.43
CA MET A 25 -4.41 7.66 -20.99
C MET A 25 -3.22 8.28 -20.27
N ALA A 26 -2.00 7.80 -20.53
CA ALA A 26 -0.77 8.35 -19.98
C ALA A 26 -0.62 9.83 -20.35
N ALA A 27 -0.85 10.20 -21.61
CA ALA A 27 -0.79 11.59 -22.06
C ALA A 27 -1.83 12.49 -21.36
N SER A 28 -3.08 12.04 -21.20
CA SER A 28 -4.11 12.77 -20.47
C SER A 28 -3.74 12.93 -18.98
N LEU A 29 -3.18 11.90 -18.35
CA LEU A 29 -2.73 11.94 -16.96
C LEU A 29 -1.56 12.92 -16.76
N SER A 30 -0.59 12.95 -17.68
CA SER A 30 0.55 13.88 -17.65
C SER A 30 0.12 15.34 -17.78
N LYS A 31 -0.93 15.63 -18.56
CA LYS A 31 -1.45 16.99 -18.76
C LYS A 31 -2.25 17.54 -17.57
N ARG A 32 -2.40 16.77 -16.47
CA ARG A 32 -3.36 17.04 -15.38
C ARG A 32 -4.80 17.24 -15.87
N GLU A 33 -5.11 16.79 -17.09
CA GLU A 33 -6.49 16.68 -17.53
C GLU A 33 -7.23 15.72 -16.60
N THR A 34 -8.52 15.97 -16.38
CA THR A 34 -9.26 15.55 -15.18
C THR A 34 -9.03 14.08 -14.82
N ILE A 35 -8.25 13.85 -13.76
CA ILE A 35 -7.92 12.52 -13.17
C ILE A 35 -9.19 11.70 -12.88
N LYS A 36 -10.34 12.36 -12.73
CA LYS A 36 -11.67 11.77 -12.52
C LYS A 36 -12.22 10.98 -13.72
N LYS A 37 -11.63 11.10 -14.91
CA LYS A 37 -12.13 10.44 -16.14
C LYS A 37 -11.86 8.94 -16.17
N PHE A 38 -10.80 8.48 -15.49
CA PHE A 38 -10.43 7.07 -15.48
C PHE A 38 -10.67 6.48 -14.10
N LEU A 39 -11.42 5.39 -14.06
CA LEU A 39 -11.71 4.62 -12.85
C LEU A 39 -11.09 3.23 -13.01
N PRO A 40 -9.86 3.03 -12.50
CA PRO A 40 -9.23 1.72 -12.46
C PRO A 40 -9.98 0.83 -11.46
N VAL A 41 -10.30 -0.39 -11.87
CA VAL A 41 -10.96 -1.40 -11.04
C VAL A 41 -10.22 -2.72 -11.21
N THR A 42 -10.11 -3.52 -10.17
CA THR A 42 -9.60 -4.89 -10.27
C THR A 42 -10.51 -5.87 -9.55
N PHE A 43 -10.59 -7.09 -10.06
CA PHE A 43 -11.25 -8.24 -9.42
C PHE A 43 -10.23 -9.27 -8.92
N GLU A 44 -8.95 -9.00 -9.14
CA GLU A 44 -7.83 -9.74 -8.58
C GLU A 44 -7.23 -8.89 -7.46
N THR A 45 -6.59 -9.52 -6.48
CA THR A 45 -5.91 -8.77 -5.41
C THR A 45 -5.02 -7.70 -6.04
N TYR A 46 -5.17 -6.44 -5.63
CA TYR A 46 -4.38 -5.35 -6.19
C TYR A 46 -2.88 -5.61 -5.99
N ARG A 47 -2.12 -5.67 -7.08
CA ARG A 47 -0.70 -6.03 -7.07
C ARG A 47 0.08 -5.27 -8.15
N ASP A 48 1.38 -5.15 -7.93
CA ASP A 48 2.30 -4.58 -8.91
C ASP A 48 2.27 -5.34 -10.25
N GLU A 49 1.91 -6.64 -10.24
CA GLU A 49 1.81 -7.48 -11.45
C GLU A 49 0.59 -7.18 -12.33
N ILE A 50 -0.37 -6.37 -11.88
CA ILE A 50 -1.59 -6.05 -12.64
C ILE A 50 -1.76 -4.55 -12.94
N VAL A 51 -0.87 -3.71 -12.41
CA VAL A 51 -0.92 -2.25 -12.56
C VAL A 51 0.10 -1.80 -13.61
N PRO A 52 -0.34 -1.21 -14.74
CA PRO A 52 0.57 -0.61 -15.71
C PRO A 52 1.44 0.50 -15.10
N VAL A 53 2.65 0.67 -15.61
CA VAL A 53 3.63 1.66 -15.10
C VAL A 53 3.06 3.08 -15.06
N PHE A 54 2.28 3.45 -16.08
CA PHE A 54 1.68 4.79 -16.17
C PHE A 54 0.60 5.07 -15.09
N LEU A 55 0.14 4.02 -14.39
CA LEU A 55 -0.86 4.08 -13.31
C LEU A 55 -0.28 3.81 -11.92
N ALA A 56 1.03 3.55 -11.80
CA ALA A 56 1.65 3.18 -10.52
C ALA A 56 1.41 4.20 -9.38
N SER A 57 1.20 5.48 -9.73
CA SER A 57 0.90 6.55 -8.76
C SER A 57 -0.59 6.71 -8.44
N LYS A 58 -1.47 5.86 -8.98
CA LYS A 58 -2.93 5.97 -8.90
C LYS A 58 -3.54 4.78 -8.18
N LEU A 59 -4.62 5.05 -7.46
CA LEU A 59 -5.38 4.03 -6.74
C LEU A 59 -6.42 3.40 -7.67
N ALA A 60 -6.47 2.07 -7.68
CA ALA A 60 -7.59 1.32 -8.23
C ALA A 60 -8.63 1.01 -7.14
N SER A 61 -9.87 0.79 -7.56
CA SER A 61 -10.88 0.18 -6.69
C SER A 61 -10.68 -1.33 -6.71
N ASP A 62 -10.36 -1.90 -5.56
CA ASP A 62 -10.21 -3.34 -5.38
C ASP A 62 -11.59 -3.97 -5.11
N LEU A 63 -11.98 -4.93 -5.95
CA LEU A 63 -13.20 -5.73 -5.87
C LEU A 63 -12.88 -7.24 -5.81
N SER A 64 -11.68 -7.60 -5.32
CA SER A 64 -11.20 -8.99 -5.29
C SER A 64 -11.75 -9.85 -4.16
N ASP A 65 -12.39 -9.22 -3.16
CA ASP A 65 -13.07 -9.94 -2.09
C ASP A 65 -14.35 -10.64 -2.58
N ASN A 66 -14.82 -11.61 -1.78
CA ASN A 66 -16.06 -12.35 -2.06
C ASN A 66 -17.27 -11.40 -2.17
N LEU A 67 -18.19 -11.67 -3.11
CA LEU A 67 -19.39 -10.86 -3.36
C LEU A 67 -20.24 -10.57 -2.11
N ASP A 68 -20.29 -11.52 -1.16
CA ASP A 68 -21.08 -11.36 0.05
C ASP A 68 -20.37 -10.55 1.14
N SER A 69 -19.07 -10.32 1.00
CA SER A 69 -18.28 -9.60 1.98
C SER A 69 -18.71 -8.14 2.10
N ILE A 70 -18.57 -7.61 3.31
CA ILE A 70 -18.84 -6.21 3.61
C ILE A 70 -17.89 -5.31 2.83
N THR A 71 -16.64 -5.74 2.66
CA THR A 71 -15.59 -5.04 1.90
C THR A 71 -15.96 -4.91 0.42
N PHE A 72 -16.42 -5.98 -0.23
CA PHE A 72 -16.88 -5.95 -1.61
C PHE A 72 -18.09 -5.02 -1.77
N LYS A 73 -19.11 -5.18 -0.91
CA LYS A 73 -20.32 -4.34 -0.92
C LYS A 73 -19.98 -2.86 -0.70
N GLY A 74 -19.05 -2.56 0.21
CA GLY A 74 -18.54 -1.22 0.48
C GLY A 74 -17.79 -0.61 -0.71
N ALA A 75 -16.89 -1.39 -1.32
CA ALA A 75 -16.13 -0.98 -2.50
C ALA A 75 -17.04 -0.70 -3.70
N VAL A 76 -18.03 -1.57 -3.97
CA VAL A 76 -19.06 -1.35 -5.00
C VAL A 76 -19.89 -0.10 -4.72
N LYS A 77 -20.31 0.13 -3.46
CA LYS A 77 -21.05 1.34 -3.07
C LYS A 77 -20.25 2.61 -3.32
N LYS A 78 -18.95 2.60 -2.98
CA LYS A 78 -18.02 3.71 -3.25
C LYS A 78 -17.84 3.94 -4.75
N LEU A 79 -17.65 2.87 -5.52
CA LEU A 79 -17.51 2.93 -6.97
C LEU A 79 -18.76 3.52 -7.64
N LYS A 80 -19.95 3.02 -7.27
CA LYS A 80 -21.24 3.52 -7.73
C LYS A 80 -21.38 5.02 -7.45
N ARG A 81 -21.01 5.45 -6.25
CA ARG A 81 -21.04 6.87 -5.87
C ARG A 81 -20.09 7.72 -6.72
N THR A 82 -18.87 7.25 -6.98
CA THR A 82 -17.89 7.94 -7.83
C THR A 82 -18.40 8.07 -9.27
N ILE A 83 -18.99 7.01 -9.83
CA ILE A 83 -19.59 7.02 -11.18
C ILE A 83 -20.75 8.03 -11.26
N LEU A 84 -21.57 8.10 -10.22
CA LEU A 84 -22.72 9.02 -10.16
C LEU A 84 -22.34 10.47 -9.82
N GLY A 85 -21.06 10.75 -9.54
CA GLY A 85 -20.59 12.10 -9.18
C GLY A 85 -21.12 12.61 -7.84
N ILE A 86 -21.70 11.74 -7.00
CA ILE A 86 -22.28 12.11 -5.71
C ILE A 86 -21.14 12.25 -4.70
N SER A 87 -20.54 13.44 -4.59
CA SER A 87 -19.64 13.75 -3.48
C SER A 87 -20.48 13.99 -2.23
N MET A 88 -20.11 13.38 -1.09
CA MET A 88 -20.52 14.01 0.17
C MET A 88 -19.84 15.38 0.17
N THR A 89 -20.64 16.43 0.18
CA THR A 89 -20.20 17.73 0.68
C THR A 89 -19.55 17.46 2.03
N SER A 90 -18.24 17.68 2.08
CA SER A 90 -17.50 17.87 3.32
C SER A 90 -18.35 18.72 4.26
N GLN A 91 -18.71 18.18 5.42
CA GLN A 91 -18.99 19.05 6.55
C GLN A 91 -17.79 20.01 6.69
N PRO A 92 -18.04 21.31 6.93
CA PRO A 92 -16.96 22.24 7.16
C PRO A 92 -16.21 21.78 8.41
N THR A 93 -14.94 21.41 8.25
CA THR A 93 -14.02 21.28 9.37
C THR A 93 -14.10 22.57 10.20
N PRO A 94 -14.34 22.51 11.52
CA PRO A 94 -14.19 23.69 12.36
C PRO A 94 -12.76 24.22 12.17
N LYS A 95 -12.61 25.53 11.92
CA LYS A 95 -11.32 26.19 11.88
C LYS A 95 -10.58 25.93 13.20
N ALA A 96 -9.65 24.98 13.21
CA ALA A 96 -8.71 24.82 14.31
C ALA A 96 -7.60 25.87 14.15
N GLY A 97 -7.41 26.68 15.19
CA GLY A 97 -6.38 27.73 15.26
C GLY A 97 -4.94 27.19 15.18
N PRO A 98 -3.93 28.07 15.28
CA PRO A 98 -2.55 27.72 15.00
C PRO A 98 -2.06 26.67 15.99
N SER A 99 -1.87 25.44 15.51
CA SER A 99 -1.26 24.38 16.30
C SER A 99 0.21 24.71 16.52
N LYS A 100 0.55 24.87 17.81
CA LYS A 100 1.89 25.11 18.31
C LYS A 100 2.76 23.90 17.99
N VAL A 101 3.64 24.04 16.99
CA VAL A 101 4.67 23.07 16.64
C VAL A 101 5.69 23.06 17.78
N VAL A 102 5.69 22.01 18.61
CA VAL A 102 6.80 21.75 19.53
C VAL A 102 7.90 21.07 18.70
N ARG A 103 8.92 21.83 18.35
CA ARG A 103 10.20 21.31 17.85
C ARG A 103 10.99 20.80 19.05
N VAL A 104 11.29 19.51 19.07
CA VAL A 104 12.45 18.98 19.79
C VAL A 104 13.44 18.57 18.71
N ALA A 105 14.44 19.41 18.51
CA ALA A 105 15.65 19.04 17.82
C ALA A 105 16.52 18.28 18.81
N ASP A 106 17.08 17.15 18.39
CA ASP A 106 18.43 16.79 18.80
C ASP A 106 19.17 16.25 17.57
N GLU A 107 20.33 16.83 17.38
CA GLU A 107 21.23 16.71 16.24
C GLU A 107 22.09 15.46 16.39
N ALA A 108 21.89 14.48 15.49
CA ALA A 108 22.93 13.59 14.97
C ALA A 108 22.26 12.61 14.01
N ASP A 109 22.37 12.87 12.70
CA ASP A 109 22.83 11.92 11.67
C ASP A 109 22.53 12.52 10.28
N THR A 110 23.29 13.55 9.89
CA THR A 110 23.23 14.11 8.54
C THR A 110 24.12 13.28 7.65
N THR A 111 23.59 12.22 7.04
CA THR A 111 24.14 11.71 5.78
C THR A 111 23.03 11.23 4.84
N LEU A 112 22.76 12.11 3.85
CA LEU A 112 22.28 11.81 2.50
C LEU A 112 21.01 10.95 2.36
N ILE A 113 19.84 11.58 2.48
CA ILE A 113 18.60 11.04 1.92
C ILE A 113 18.04 12.07 0.93
N SER A 114 18.05 11.70 -0.35
CA SER A 114 17.27 12.36 -1.40
C SER A 114 15.79 12.40 -1.00
N ASP A 115 15.28 13.60 -0.73
CA ASP A 115 13.94 13.87 -0.19
C ASP A 115 12.77 13.62 -1.17
N ASN A 116 13.04 13.08 -2.38
CA ASN A 116 12.02 13.00 -3.43
C ASN A 116 11.46 11.58 -3.69
N ASP A 117 12.07 10.51 -3.16
CA ASP A 117 11.60 9.12 -3.37
C ASP A 117 10.81 8.53 -2.18
N ASN A 118 10.75 9.24 -1.05
CA ASN A 118 10.43 8.64 0.26
C ASN A 118 8.94 8.67 0.66
N LYS A 119 8.07 9.38 -0.07
CA LYS A 119 6.65 9.52 0.33
C LYS A 119 5.71 8.44 -0.23
N ASN A 120 6.11 7.73 -1.28
CA ASN A 120 5.25 6.75 -1.95
C ASN A 120 5.55 5.28 -1.57
N THR A 121 6.66 5.02 -0.87
CA THR A 121 7.06 3.68 -0.39
C THR A 121 6.88 3.49 1.11
N GLN A 122 6.72 4.57 1.89
CA GLN A 122 6.53 4.47 3.33
C GLN A 122 5.05 4.26 3.66
N ILE A 123 4.75 3.12 4.27
CA ILE A 123 3.40 2.81 4.72
C ILE A 123 3.13 3.51 6.05
N MET A 124 2.04 4.29 6.09
CA MET A 124 1.63 5.09 7.24
C MET A 124 0.17 4.81 7.59
N LEU A 125 -0.13 4.93 8.88
CA LEU A 125 -1.51 4.91 9.39
C LEU A 125 -2.17 6.26 9.08
N ILE A 126 -3.26 6.28 8.32
CA ILE A 126 -4.03 7.51 8.04
C ILE A 126 -5.07 7.75 9.13
N SER A 127 -5.96 6.78 9.35
CA SER A 127 -7.13 6.93 10.22
C SER A 127 -7.54 5.60 10.84
N ILE A 128 -8.22 5.69 11.98
CA ILE A 128 -9.13 4.65 12.46
C ILE A 128 -10.44 4.95 11.76
N ASP A 129 -10.96 4.03 10.94
CA ASP A 129 -12.27 4.21 10.30
C ASP A 129 -13.35 3.98 11.37
N SER A 130 -13.65 5.02 12.16
CA SER A 130 -14.62 4.97 13.27
C SER A 130 -16.04 4.59 12.81
N ASP A 131 -16.36 4.84 11.55
CA ASP A 131 -17.65 4.48 10.92
C ASP A 131 -17.73 3.01 10.49
N GLU A 132 -16.63 2.25 10.58
CA GLU A 132 -16.54 0.84 10.18
C GLU A 132 -16.20 -0.11 11.33
N VAL A 133 -16.17 0.39 12.57
CA VAL A 133 -16.13 -0.47 13.76
C VAL A 133 -17.45 -1.24 13.80
N THR A 134 -17.37 -2.57 13.63
CA THR A 134 -18.56 -3.44 13.59
C THR A 134 -19.29 -3.48 14.94
N GLN A 135 -20.53 -3.97 14.95
CA GLN A 135 -21.19 -4.27 16.23
C GLN A 135 -20.43 -5.39 16.98
N PRO A 136 -20.37 -5.34 18.31
CA PRO A 136 -19.62 -6.30 19.10
C PRO A 136 -20.11 -7.74 18.89
N ARG A 137 -19.17 -8.69 18.82
CA ARG A 137 -19.44 -10.10 18.50
C ARG A 137 -20.24 -10.86 19.59
N ASN A 138 -20.40 -10.25 20.77
CA ASN A 138 -21.28 -10.67 21.88
C ASN A 138 -21.26 -12.20 22.14
N ASP A 139 -20.07 -12.72 22.44
CA ASP A 139 -19.81 -14.15 22.69
C ASP A 139 -20.22 -14.64 24.10
N GLY A 140 -20.95 -13.81 24.85
CA GLY A 140 -21.65 -14.20 26.08
C GLY A 140 -20.86 -14.08 27.38
N ALA A 141 -19.60 -13.62 27.34
CA ALA A 141 -18.84 -13.31 28.55
C ALA A 141 -19.13 -11.87 29.06
N PRO A 142 -19.20 -11.61 30.38
CA PRO A 142 -19.35 -10.23 30.87
C PRO A 142 -18.20 -9.34 30.36
N GLY A 143 -18.50 -8.32 29.54
CA GLY A 143 -17.51 -7.48 28.86
C GLY A 143 -17.16 -7.88 27.42
N SER A 144 -17.90 -8.81 26.80
CA SER A 144 -17.69 -9.42 25.47
C SER A 144 -17.84 -8.53 24.24
N ALA A 145 -17.57 -7.23 24.35
CA ALA A 145 -17.59 -6.34 23.20
C ALA A 145 -16.27 -6.48 22.40
N LEU A 146 -16.05 -7.65 21.80
CA LEU A 146 -14.95 -7.86 20.87
C LEU A 146 -15.33 -7.27 19.51
N TYR A 147 -14.53 -6.30 19.07
CA TYR A 147 -14.72 -5.58 17.82
C TYR A 147 -13.76 -6.08 16.75
N GLU A 148 -14.18 -5.90 15.50
CA GLU A 148 -13.28 -5.87 14.36
C GLU A 148 -12.92 -4.41 14.11
N VAL A 149 -11.65 -4.05 14.28
CA VAL A 149 -11.20 -2.66 14.21
C VAL A 149 -10.31 -2.46 12.97
N PRO A 150 -10.84 -1.85 11.90
CA PRO A 150 -10.07 -1.56 10.70
C PRO A 150 -9.26 -0.27 10.84
N PHE A 151 -7.98 -0.37 10.49
CA PHE A 151 -7.01 0.71 10.45
C PHE A 151 -6.59 0.98 9.03
N ARG A 152 -6.79 2.20 8.55
CA ARG A 152 -6.52 2.55 7.17
C ARG A 152 -5.08 2.98 6.96
N LEU A 153 -4.46 2.41 5.95
CA LEU A 153 -3.11 2.73 5.49
C LEU A 153 -3.16 3.77 4.37
N ASN A 154 -2.05 4.48 4.15
CA ASN A 154 -1.90 5.42 3.04
C ASN A 154 -1.84 4.76 1.67
N HIS A 155 -1.32 3.53 1.62
CA HIS A 155 -1.24 2.72 0.42
C HIS A 155 -1.45 1.25 0.76
N TYR A 156 -1.81 0.47 -0.26
CA TYR A 156 -1.90 -0.97 -0.18
C TYR A 156 -0.50 -1.59 0.02
N PRO A 157 -0.26 -2.37 1.09
CA PRO A 157 1.01 -3.06 1.29
C PRO A 157 1.15 -4.26 0.34
N ASN A 158 2.29 -4.42 -0.33
CA ASN A 158 2.54 -5.63 -1.10
C ASN A 158 2.79 -6.86 -0.21
N ARG A 159 2.81 -8.06 -0.81
CA ARG A 159 2.90 -9.34 -0.09
C ARG A 159 4.09 -9.42 0.87
N THR A 160 5.28 -8.97 0.43
CA THR A 160 6.49 -8.99 1.25
C THR A 160 6.32 -8.11 2.48
N TRP A 161 5.80 -6.89 2.30
CA TRP A 161 5.52 -6.01 3.43
C TRP A 161 4.47 -6.61 4.36
N GLN A 162 3.38 -7.18 3.83
CA GLN A 162 2.33 -7.83 4.63
C GLN A 162 2.89 -8.95 5.51
N GLN A 163 3.76 -9.79 4.95
CA GLN A 163 4.39 -10.90 5.69
C GLN A 163 5.29 -10.38 6.81
N LEU A 164 6.11 -9.36 6.53
CA LEU A 164 6.95 -8.72 7.54
C LEU A 164 6.11 -8.08 8.64
N PHE A 165 5.03 -7.39 8.28
CA PHE A 165 4.12 -6.78 9.24
C PHE A 165 3.51 -7.84 10.16
N LEU A 166 2.95 -8.92 9.62
CA LEU A 166 2.31 -9.96 10.43
C LEU A 166 3.32 -10.67 11.34
N ALA A 167 4.56 -10.88 10.88
CA ALA A 167 5.64 -11.40 11.71
C ALA A 167 6.01 -10.44 12.85
N ASN A 168 6.19 -9.15 12.53
CA ASN A 168 6.49 -8.11 13.51
C ASN A 168 5.32 -7.88 14.48
N TRP A 169 4.06 -8.04 14.05
CA TRP A 169 2.91 -7.97 14.94
C TRP A 169 2.85 -9.16 15.89
N ARG A 170 3.20 -10.37 15.45
CA ARG A 170 3.25 -11.55 16.33
C ARG A 170 4.28 -11.38 17.46
N SER A 171 5.40 -10.75 17.16
CA SER A 171 6.49 -10.51 18.11
C SER A 171 7.08 -9.10 17.93
N PRO A 172 6.38 -8.06 18.44
CA PRO A 172 6.80 -6.68 18.26
C PRO A 172 8.03 -6.36 19.12
N SER A 173 8.81 -5.37 18.69
CA SER A 173 10.00 -4.89 19.42
C SER A 173 9.65 -4.28 20.79
N GLN A 174 8.44 -3.73 20.93
CA GLN A 174 7.89 -3.22 22.18
C GLN A 174 6.41 -3.58 22.31
N PHE A 175 6.04 -4.23 23.40
CA PHE A 175 4.66 -4.59 23.71
C PHE A 175 4.36 -4.62 25.21
N THR A 176 3.08 -4.57 25.53
CA THR A 176 2.56 -4.79 26.88
C THR A 176 2.10 -6.24 27.04
N SER A 177 1.89 -6.70 28.28
CA SER A 177 1.33 -8.03 28.55
C SER A 177 -0.05 -8.27 27.93
N MET A 178 -0.78 -7.20 27.57
CA MET A 178 -2.07 -7.26 26.88
C MET A 178 -1.95 -7.51 25.36
N HIS A 179 -0.74 -7.60 24.82
CA HIS A 179 -0.53 -7.81 23.39
C HIS A 179 -0.98 -9.19 22.93
N ARG A 180 -1.74 -9.22 21.84
CA ARG A 180 -2.25 -10.44 21.22
C ARG A 180 -1.69 -10.57 19.81
N GLY A 181 -0.70 -11.44 19.63
CA GLY A 181 0.02 -11.57 18.36
C GLY A 181 -0.81 -12.13 17.18
N ASN A 182 -1.95 -12.76 17.45
CA ASN A 182 -2.72 -13.49 16.43
C ASN A 182 -4.02 -12.81 15.97
N ILE A 183 -4.30 -11.60 16.45
CA ILE A 183 -5.54 -10.88 16.12
C ILE A 183 -5.42 -10.01 14.86
N ALA A 184 -4.21 -9.75 14.37
CA ALA A 184 -4.02 -8.89 13.20
C ALA A 184 -4.15 -9.64 11.88
N LYS A 185 -4.86 -9.03 10.94
CA LYS A 185 -4.98 -9.44 9.55
C LYS A 185 -4.77 -8.22 8.65
N ILE A 186 -4.43 -8.45 7.39
CA ILE A 186 -4.38 -7.39 6.37
C ILE A 186 -5.38 -7.74 5.29
N SER A 187 -6.19 -6.75 4.90
CA SER A 187 -7.06 -6.82 3.73
C SER A 187 -7.04 -5.47 3.03
N GLY A 188 -6.71 -5.44 1.74
CA GLY A 188 -6.59 -4.19 1.01
C GLY A 188 -5.57 -3.23 1.63
N ASP A 189 -5.92 -1.94 1.68
CA ASP A 189 -5.17 -0.88 2.36
C ASP A 189 -5.45 -0.83 3.87
N ARG A 190 -5.86 -1.95 4.49
CA ARG A 190 -6.30 -1.96 5.89
C ARG A 190 -5.62 -3.05 6.71
N ILE A 191 -5.25 -2.68 7.93
CA ILE A 191 -4.93 -3.63 8.99
C ILE A 191 -6.18 -3.81 9.83
N ILE A 192 -6.56 -5.05 10.08
CA ILE A 192 -7.75 -5.40 10.84
C ILE A 192 -7.30 -6.09 12.12
N LEU A 193 -7.72 -5.57 13.27
CA LEU A 193 -7.59 -6.28 14.54
C LEU A 193 -8.92 -6.95 14.87
N ASP A 194 -8.94 -8.28 14.83
CA ASP A 194 -10.11 -9.14 15.04
C ASP A 194 -10.05 -9.78 16.43
N GLY A 195 -10.91 -9.34 17.34
CA GLY A 195 -11.00 -9.90 18.70
C GLY A 195 -10.32 -9.07 19.78
N THR A 196 -10.54 -7.75 19.77
CA THR A 196 -10.05 -6.82 20.80
C THR A 196 -11.12 -5.81 21.19
N MET A 197 -11.04 -5.30 22.43
CA MET A 197 -11.89 -4.22 22.91
C MET A 197 -11.39 -2.85 22.41
N ILE A 198 -12.30 -1.89 22.26
CA ILE A 198 -11.94 -0.55 21.76
C ILE A 198 -11.03 0.20 22.74
N GLU A 199 -11.14 -0.10 24.03
CA GLU A 199 -10.26 0.39 25.11
C GLU A 199 -8.85 -0.18 24.97
N GLU A 200 -8.71 -1.51 24.77
CA GLU A 200 -7.41 -2.15 24.51
C GLU A 200 -6.73 -1.56 23.26
N VAL A 201 -7.52 -1.25 22.24
CA VAL A 201 -7.04 -0.56 21.04
C VAL A 201 -6.45 0.81 21.36
N ARG A 202 -7.18 1.63 22.12
CA ARG A 202 -6.77 2.98 22.49
C ARG A 202 -5.53 2.98 23.38
N ASP A 203 -5.53 2.14 24.40
CA ASP A 203 -4.56 2.21 25.49
C ASP A 203 -3.27 1.45 25.16
N TYR A 204 -3.35 0.40 24.33
CA TYR A 204 -2.23 -0.48 24.04
C TYR A 204 -1.97 -0.68 22.55
N HIS A 205 -2.94 -1.24 21.81
CA HIS A 205 -2.64 -1.75 20.46
C HIS A 205 -2.29 -0.64 19.46
N LEU A 206 -2.86 0.56 19.57
CA LEU A 206 -2.52 1.67 18.67
C LEU A 206 -1.04 2.07 18.77
N LYS A 207 -0.47 2.03 19.98
CA LYS A 207 0.96 2.30 20.18
C LYS A 207 1.81 1.20 19.56
N THR A 208 1.49 -0.06 19.86
CA THR A 208 2.19 -1.22 19.28
C THR A 208 2.09 -1.22 17.75
N LEU A 209 0.94 -0.89 17.19
CA LEU A 209 0.71 -0.85 15.75
C LEU A 209 1.64 0.15 15.06
N LYS A 210 1.81 1.35 15.62
CA LYS A 210 2.73 2.37 15.10
C LYS A 210 4.17 1.87 15.08
N ILE A 211 4.61 1.22 16.16
CA ILE A 211 5.96 0.65 16.28
C ILE A 211 6.17 -0.46 15.24
N VAL A 212 5.23 -1.38 15.13
CA VAL A 212 5.28 -2.48 14.16
C VAL A 212 5.34 -1.97 12.72
N ILE A 213 4.55 -0.94 12.37
CA ILE A 213 4.59 -0.31 11.05
C ILE A 213 5.97 0.30 10.77
N GLN A 214 6.54 1.02 11.75
CA GLN A 214 7.87 1.62 11.61
C GLN A 214 8.97 0.57 11.41
N ASP A 215 8.98 -0.48 12.23
CA ASP A 215 9.94 -1.58 12.11
C ASP A 215 9.79 -2.32 10.78
N THR A 216 8.55 -2.53 10.34
CA THR A 216 8.25 -3.18 9.04
C THR A 216 8.77 -2.33 7.88
N ASN A 217 8.51 -1.02 7.88
CA ASN A 217 9.05 -0.11 6.86
C ASN A 217 10.58 -0.13 6.82
N LYS A 218 11.23 -0.15 7.99
CA LYS A 218 12.70 -0.20 8.10
C LYS A 218 13.26 -1.50 7.53
N GLN A 219 12.67 -2.64 7.88
CA GLN A 219 13.07 -3.95 7.36
C GLN A 219 12.82 -4.06 5.85
N TYR A 220 11.65 -3.63 5.40
CA TYR A 220 11.27 -3.65 4.00
C TYR A 220 12.22 -2.81 3.14
N LYS A 221 12.54 -1.58 3.58
CA LYS A 221 13.52 -0.71 2.90
C LYS A 221 14.89 -1.39 2.75
N ARG A 222 15.37 -2.07 3.80
CA ARG A 222 16.64 -2.81 3.76
C ARG A 222 16.62 -3.95 2.75
N LEU A 223 15.51 -4.70 2.68
CA LEU A 223 15.36 -5.78 1.70
C LEU A 223 15.37 -5.25 0.26
N MET A 224 14.66 -4.15 0.00
CA MET A 224 14.61 -3.54 -1.33
C MET A 224 15.99 -3.06 -1.80
N ILE A 225 16.75 -2.40 -0.92
CA ILE A 225 18.12 -1.96 -1.23
C ILE A 225 19.00 -3.16 -1.57
N LYS A 226 18.92 -4.25 -0.78
CA LYS A 226 19.73 -5.45 -1.00
C LYS A 226 19.39 -6.15 -2.31
N GLU A 227 18.11 -6.23 -2.66
CA GLU A 227 17.68 -6.85 -3.92
C GLU A 227 18.11 -6.01 -5.13
N GLN A 228 17.99 -4.67 -5.05
CA GLN A 228 18.47 -3.79 -6.10
C GLN A 228 19.97 -3.94 -6.36
N GLN A 229 20.78 -3.94 -5.30
CA GLN A 229 22.23 -4.15 -5.40
C GLN A 229 22.58 -5.50 -6.06
N ARG A 230 21.80 -6.54 -5.77
CA ARG A 230 21.98 -7.85 -6.38
C ARG A 230 21.66 -7.83 -7.88
N LEU A 231 20.55 -7.22 -8.26
CA LEU A 231 20.14 -7.10 -9.66
C LEU A 231 21.17 -6.30 -10.47
N ASP A 232 21.66 -5.20 -9.92
CA ASP A 232 22.68 -4.36 -10.57
C ASP A 232 23.99 -5.13 -10.77
N HIS A 233 24.41 -5.90 -9.77
CA HIS A 233 25.59 -6.76 -9.86
C HIS A 233 25.45 -7.86 -10.93
N ASP A 234 24.30 -8.54 -10.97
CA ASP A 234 24.01 -9.57 -11.96
C ASP A 234 23.98 -9.00 -13.39
N LEU A 235 23.46 -7.78 -13.55
CA LEU A 235 23.46 -7.04 -14.82
C LEU A 235 24.89 -6.69 -15.25
N GLU A 236 25.72 -6.23 -14.33
CA GLU A 236 27.13 -5.91 -14.60
C GLU A 236 27.90 -7.15 -15.06
N ILE A 237 27.71 -8.29 -14.39
CA ILE A 237 28.31 -9.57 -14.79
C ILE A 237 27.88 -9.96 -16.20
N LYS A 238 26.57 -9.89 -16.50
CA LYS A 238 26.05 -10.23 -17.84
C LYS A 238 26.60 -9.31 -18.92
N ASN A 239 26.71 -8.02 -18.66
CA ASN A 239 27.28 -7.06 -19.60
C ASN A 239 28.75 -7.36 -19.85
N LYS A 240 29.55 -7.58 -18.80
CA LYS A 240 30.97 -8.00 -18.91
C LYS A 240 31.13 -9.28 -19.72
N GLN A 241 30.27 -10.28 -19.48
CA GLN A 241 30.26 -11.52 -20.27
C GLN A 241 29.96 -11.25 -21.74
N ARG A 242 28.94 -10.44 -22.04
CA ARG A 242 28.55 -10.08 -23.41
C ARG A 242 29.67 -9.34 -24.14
N ASP A 243 30.32 -8.40 -23.47
CA ASP A 243 31.41 -7.62 -24.04
C ASP A 243 32.64 -8.50 -24.33
N LYS A 244 32.95 -9.47 -23.44
CA LYS A 244 33.99 -10.48 -23.66
C LYS A 244 33.67 -11.39 -24.85
N VAL A 245 32.43 -11.86 -24.99
CA VAL A 245 32.03 -12.68 -26.16
C VAL A 245 32.16 -11.87 -27.45
N ARG A 246 31.75 -10.59 -27.43
CA ARG A 246 31.85 -9.69 -28.58
C ARG A 246 33.30 -9.42 -28.98
N SER A 247 34.22 -9.25 -28.04
CA SER A 247 35.63 -9.05 -28.36
C SER A 247 36.23 -10.28 -29.06
N VAL A 248 35.98 -11.48 -28.53
CA VAL A 248 36.46 -12.74 -29.13
C VAL A 248 35.92 -12.95 -30.54
N ILE A 249 34.65 -12.64 -30.80
CA ILE A 249 34.06 -12.74 -32.15
C ILE A 249 34.74 -11.78 -33.12
N ASN A 250 35.08 -10.56 -32.69
CA ASN A 250 35.79 -9.61 -33.55
C ASN A 250 37.21 -10.10 -33.89
N ASP A 251 37.89 -10.74 -32.94
CA ASP A 251 39.24 -11.30 -33.15
C ASP A 251 39.26 -12.48 -34.12
N LEU A 252 38.12 -13.16 -34.32
CA LEU A 252 37.96 -14.32 -35.21
C LEU A 252 37.50 -13.95 -36.64
N ARG A 253 37.29 -12.66 -36.94
CA ARG A 253 36.92 -12.22 -38.29
C ARG A 253 38.18 -12.17 -39.18
N PHE A 254 38.25 -13.08 -40.14
CA PHE A 254 39.16 -13.03 -41.29
C PHE A 254 38.60 -12.11 -42.39
#